data_AF-A0A9J6FEW3-F1
#
_entry.id   AF-A0A9J6FEW3-F1
#
_cell.length_a   1.000
_cell.length_b   1.000
_cell.length_c   1.000
_cell.angle_alpha   90.00
_cell.angle_beta   90.00
_cell.angle_gamma   90.00
#
_symmetry.space_group_name_H-M   'P 1'
#
loop_
_entity.id
_entity.type
_entity.pdbx_description
1 polymer ?
#
loop_
_entity_poly.entity_id
_entity_poly.type
_entity_poly.pdbx_seq_one_letter_code
_entity_poly.pdbx_strand_id
1 'polypeptide(L)'
;MLVPDEHLLTAMAPYGKVVAVERPATVERPTVYNGHRIAQIEMKPEKPVPNFIRVREHRVICDYPGVLRVCSRWKKAGHYRKDCKEDFCDPCSTFGHTTASCTAKCRRC
;
A
#
# COMPACT_ATOMS: atom_id res chain seq x y z
N MET A 1 15.33 10.53 2.12
CA MET A 1 14.54 11.68 1.64
C MET A 1 13.19 11.64 2.35
N LEU A 2 12.81 12.70 3.08
CA LEU A 2 11.54 12.73 3.83
C LEU A 2 10.36 12.73 2.85
N VAL A 3 9.43 11.79 2.99
CA VAL A 3 8.18 11.77 2.20
C VAL A 3 7.37 13.01 2.57
N PRO A 4 6.92 13.88 1.66
CA PRO A 4 6.05 15.00 2.01
C PRO A 4 4.65 14.54 2.42
N ASP A 5 3.95 15.32 3.25
CA ASP A 5 2.62 14.95 3.77
C ASP A 5 1.58 14.82 2.66
N GLU A 6 1.72 15.60 1.59
CA GLU A 6 0.88 15.53 0.38
C GLU A 6 0.82 14.13 -0.24
N HIS A 7 1.92 13.38 -0.19
CA HIS A 7 1.96 12.03 -0.72
C HIS A 7 1.28 11.01 0.19
N LEU A 8 1.28 11.27 1.50
CA LEU A 8 0.50 10.49 2.43
C LEU A 8 -0.99 10.72 2.17
N LEU A 9 -1.42 11.98 2.01
CA LEU A 9 -2.80 12.32 1.67
C LEU A 9 -3.25 11.66 0.37
N THR A 10 -2.42 11.74 -0.68
CA THR A 10 -2.71 11.12 -1.98
C THR A 10 -2.83 9.60 -1.88
N ALA A 11 -1.95 8.95 -1.12
CA ALA A 11 -1.97 7.50 -0.94
C ALA A 11 -3.19 7.03 -0.13
N MET A 12 -3.71 7.87 0.77
CA MET A 12 -4.82 7.53 1.67
C MET A 12 -6.20 7.94 1.15
N ALA A 13 -6.27 8.92 0.24
CA ALA A 13 -7.49 9.37 -0.44
C ALA A 13 -8.42 8.26 -0.97
N PRO A 14 -7.93 7.14 -1.57
CA PRO A 14 -8.81 6.08 -2.04
C PRO A 14 -9.47 5.25 -0.93
N TYR A 15 -8.94 5.27 0.30
CA TYR A 15 -9.41 4.45 1.42
C TYR A 15 -10.23 5.24 2.44
N GLY A 16 -10.10 6.57 2.46
CA GLY A 16 -10.72 7.39 3.48
C GLY A 16 -10.41 8.88 3.34
N LYS A 17 -10.89 9.65 4.31
CA LYS A 17 -10.57 11.07 4.45
C LYS A 17 -9.57 11.22 5.60
N VAL A 18 -8.44 11.87 5.32
CA VAL A 18 -7.46 12.20 6.35
C VAL A 18 -7.95 13.46 7.08
N VAL A 19 -8.15 13.34 8.39
CA VAL A 19 -8.66 14.41 9.26
C VAL A 19 -7.52 15.31 9.72
N ALA A 20 -6.41 14.70 10.17
CA ALA A 20 -5.25 15.41 10.67
C ALA A 20 -3.96 14.62 10.40
N VAL A 21 -2.87 15.34 10.14
CA VAL A 21 -1.52 14.78 10.09
C VAL A 21 -0.64 15.56 11.06
N GLU A 22 -0.17 14.88 12.08
CA GLU A 22 0.68 15.44 13.12
C GLU A 22 2.09 14.84 13.06
N ARG A 23 3.07 15.69 13.35
CA ARG A 23 4.48 15.31 13.47
C ARG A 23 4.90 15.48 14.94
N PRO A 24 4.82 14.42 15.75
CA PRO A 24 5.21 14.52 17.16
C PRO A 24 6.70 14.85 17.30
N ALA A 25 6.99 15.81 18.17
CA ALA A 25 8.34 16.14 18.62
C ALA A 25 8.74 15.30 19.84
N THR A 26 10.03 15.27 20.16
CA THR A 26 10.54 14.44 21.26
C THR A 26 10.15 15.12 22.55
N VAL A 27 9.65 14.36 23.54
CA VAL A 27 9.26 14.92 24.84
C VAL A 27 10.44 15.64 25.51
N GLU A 28 11.65 15.08 25.37
CA GLU A 28 12.90 15.66 25.89
C GLU A 28 13.42 16.85 25.07
N ARG A 29 13.06 16.94 23.77
CA ARG A 29 13.53 17.99 22.86
C ARG A 29 12.42 18.39 21.88
N PRO A 30 11.58 19.38 22.23
CA PRO A 30 10.42 19.77 21.43
C PRO A 30 10.78 20.37 20.06
N THR A 31 12.04 20.75 19.84
CA THR A 31 12.58 21.20 18.55
C THR A 31 12.98 20.07 17.60
N VAL A 32 13.03 18.81 18.06
CA VAL A 32 13.43 17.66 17.26
C VAL A 32 12.23 16.77 16.99
N TYR A 33 11.90 16.56 15.71
CA TYR A 33 10.84 15.64 15.30
C TYR A 33 11.30 14.19 15.38
N ASN A 34 10.41 13.30 15.84
CA ASN A 34 10.74 11.89 16.16
C ASN A 34 10.81 11.00 14.91
N GLY A 35 10.64 11.58 13.71
CA GLY A 35 10.47 10.84 12.46
C GLY A 35 9.12 10.13 12.32
N HIS A 36 8.37 9.95 13.41
CA HIS A 36 7.01 9.42 13.40
C HIS A 36 6.02 10.43 12.80
N ARG A 37 4.94 9.89 12.24
CA ARG A 37 3.80 10.66 11.73
C ARG A 37 2.54 10.00 12.22
N ILE A 38 1.67 10.81 12.81
CA ILE A 38 0.38 10.37 13.29
C ILE A 38 -0.63 10.94 12.30
N ALA A 39 -1.29 10.07 11.55
CA ALA A 39 -2.38 10.46 10.67
C ALA A 39 -3.68 9.90 11.25
N GLN A 40 -4.67 10.77 11.42
CA GLN A 40 -6.02 10.38 11.77
C GLN A 40 -6.84 10.26 10.49
N ILE A 41 -7.44 9.09 10.26
CA ILE A 41 -8.19 8.81 9.02
C ILE A 41 -9.57 8.26 9.36
N GLU A 42 -10.58 8.88 8.75
CA GLU A 42 -11.92 8.32 8.66
C GLU A 42 -11.97 7.32 7.50
N MET A 43 -12.01 6.04 7.82
CA MET A 43 -12.03 4.96 6.84
C MET A 43 -13.41 4.81 6.19
N LYS A 44 -13.43 4.57 4.87
CA LYS A 44 -14.66 4.20 4.16
C LYS A 44 -14.95 2.70 4.35
N PRO A 45 -16.17 2.30 4.74
CA PRO A 45 -16.51 0.89 4.96
C PRO A 45 -16.45 0.06 3.66
N GLU A 46 -16.70 0.69 2.51
CA GLU A 46 -16.68 0.04 1.19
C GLU A 46 -15.27 -0.42 0.77
N LYS A 47 -14.23 0.28 1.21
CA LYS A 47 -12.85 0.03 0.78
C LYS A 47 -11.87 0.26 1.93
N PRO A 48 -11.79 -0.71 2.88
CA PRO A 48 -10.90 -0.61 4.01
C PRO A 48 -9.43 -0.59 3.59
N VAL A 49 -8.57 -0.07 4.47
CA VAL A 49 -7.12 0.03 4.22
C VAL A 49 -6.51 -1.39 4.20
N PRO A 50 -5.81 -1.79 3.14
CA PRO A 50 -5.16 -3.10 3.09
C PRO A 50 -3.97 -3.18 4.06
N ASN A 51 -3.52 -4.40 4.36
CA ASN A 51 -2.33 -4.66 5.19
C ASN A 51 -1.02 -4.00 4.70
N PHE A 52 -0.94 -3.60 3.43
CA PHE A 52 0.15 -2.75 2.95
C PHE A 52 -0.34 -1.75 1.92
N ILE A 53 0.21 -0.55 1.97
CA ILE A 53 0.02 0.51 0.98
C ILE A 53 1.37 0.93 0.41
N ARG A 54 1.36 1.56 -0.75
CA ARG A 54 2.54 2.23 -1.31
C ARG A 54 2.38 3.73 -1.13
N VAL A 55 3.34 4.34 -0.45
CA VAL A 55 3.46 5.79 -0.35
C VAL A 55 4.71 6.17 -1.12
N ARG A 56 4.53 6.74 -2.32
CA ARG A 56 5.59 6.87 -3.34
C ARG A 56 6.28 5.51 -3.59
N GLU A 57 7.58 5.42 -3.34
CA GLU A 57 8.40 4.22 -3.54
C GLU A 57 8.46 3.33 -2.29
N HIS A 58 7.93 3.80 -1.16
CA HIS A 58 8.02 3.11 0.11
C HIS A 58 6.78 2.25 0.33
N ARG A 59 7.01 0.99 0.68
CA ARG A 59 5.96 0.07 1.11
C ARG A 59 5.73 0.28 2.61
N VAL A 60 4.52 0.72 2.96
CA VAL A 60 4.09 0.92 4.34
C VAL A 60 3.20 -0.25 4.73
N ILE A 61 3.43 -0.79 5.93
CA ILE A 61 2.61 -1.85 6.52
C ILE A 61 1.55 -1.16 7.38
N CYS A 62 0.30 -1.55 7.20
CA CYS A 62 -0.83 -1.04 7.99
C CYS A 62 -1.30 -2.16 8.92
N ASP A 63 -1.36 -1.86 10.21
CA ASP A 63 -1.82 -2.79 11.23
C ASP A 63 -2.95 -2.15 12.03
N TYR A 64 -4.10 -2.80 12.04
CA TYR A 64 -5.28 -2.39 12.80
C TYR A 64 -6.27 -3.57 12.92
N PRO A 65 -7.15 -3.57 13.93
CA PRO A 65 -8.16 -4.62 14.10
C PRO A 65 -9.11 -4.70 12.90
N GLY A 66 -9.25 -5.88 12.29
CA GLY A 66 -10.09 -6.07 11.09
C GLY A 66 -9.39 -5.73 9.77
N VAL A 67 -8.05 -5.66 9.76
CA VAL A 67 -7.27 -5.41 8.54
C VAL A 67 -7.61 -6.38 7.41
N LEU A 68 -7.87 -5.82 6.22
CA LEU A 68 -8.05 -6.62 5.02
C LEU A 68 -6.70 -7.18 4.57
N ARG A 69 -6.51 -8.48 4.77
CA ARG A 69 -5.29 -9.16 4.34
C ARG A 69 -5.34 -9.37 2.82
N VAL A 70 -4.57 -8.56 2.10
CA VAL A 70 -4.42 -8.67 0.65
C VAL A 70 -3.13 -9.39 0.27
N CYS A 71 -3.20 -10.14 -0.82
CA CYS A 71 -2.06 -10.84 -1.39
C CYS A 71 -1.04 -9.83 -1.93
N SER A 72 0.23 -9.96 -1.54
CA SER A 72 1.27 -9.05 -2.07
C SER A 72 1.57 -9.23 -3.57
N ARG A 73 1.13 -10.33 -4.18
CA ARG A 73 1.26 -10.62 -5.61
C ARG A 73 0.10 -10.01 -6.38
N TRP A 74 -1.12 -10.46 -6.08
CA TRP A 74 -2.33 -10.13 -6.84
C TRP A 74 -3.05 -8.85 -6.36
N LYS A 75 -2.66 -8.34 -5.18
CA LYS A 75 -3.25 -7.15 -4.52
C LYS A 75 -4.76 -7.24 -4.25
N LYS A 76 -5.35 -8.43 -4.33
CA LYS A 76 -6.73 -8.70 -3.92
C LYS A 76 -6.78 -9.37 -2.55
N ALA A 77 -7.91 -9.20 -1.88
CA ALA A 77 -8.19 -9.82 -0.59
C ALA A 77 -8.47 -11.32 -0.73
N GLY A 78 -8.21 -12.08 0.33
CA GLY A 78 -8.66 -13.48 0.46
C GLY A 78 -7.56 -14.50 0.68
N HIS A 79 -6.29 -14.20 0.38
CA HIS A 79 -5.19 -15.15 0.59
C HIS A 79 -3.83 -14.45 0.85
N TYR A 80 -2.91 -15.17 1.49
CA TYR A 80 -1.52 -14.73 1.64
C TYR A 80 -0.72 -15.00 0.37
N ARG A 81 0.41 -14.30 0.22
CA ARG A 81 1.34 -14.52 -0.91
C ARG A 81 1.70 -16.00 -1.10
N LYS A 82 1.87 -16.74 0.01
CA LYS A 82 2.23 -18.17 0.00
C LYS A 82 1.16 -19.05 -0.66
N ASP A 83 -0.10 -18.64 -0.57
CA ASP A 83 -1.25 -19.39 -1.05
C ASP A 83 -1.79 -18.85 -2.39
N CYS A 84 -1.07 -17.91 -3.01
CA CYS A 84 -1.46 -17.30 -4.28
C CYS A 84 -1.18 -18.25 -5.44
N LYS A 85 -2.25 -18.83 -5.99
CA LYS A 85 -2.24 -19.69 -7.19
C LYS A 85 -2.49 -18.93 -8.49
N GLU A 86 -2.56 -17.60 -8.43
CA GLU A 86 -2.81 -16.78 -9.62
C GLU A 86 -1.60 -16.81 -10.56
N ASP A 87 -1.86 -17.07 -11.83
CA ASP A 87 -0.83 -17.09 -12.85
C ASP A 87 -0.23 -15.70 -13.06
N PHE A 88 1.10 -15.66 -13.19
CA PHE A 88 1.86 -14.45 -13.49
C PHE A 88 2.55 -14.64 -14.83
N CYS A 89 2.39 -13.66 -15.71
CA CYS A 89 3.05 -13.65 -17.00
C CYS A 89 4.30 -12.77 -16.93
N ASP A 90 5.48 -13.38 -17.03
CA ASP A 90 6.76 -12.65 -17.04
C ASP A 90 6.88 -11.67 -18.24
N PRO A 91 6.50 -12.03 -19.48
CA PRO A 91 6.63 -11.13 -20.64
C PRO A 91 5.94 -9.78 -20.51
N CYS A 92 4.70 -9.76 -19.99
CA CYS A 92 3.89 -8.55 -19.87
C CYS A 92 3.75 -8.04 -18.42
N SER A 93 4.28 -8.79 -17.44
CA SER A 93 4.24 -8.49 -16.00
C SER A 93 2.83 -8.29 -15.45
N THR A 94 1.83 -8.98 -16.00
CA THR A 94 0.44 -8.96 -15.53
C THR A 94 0.00 -10.28 -14.92
N PHE A 95 -0.96 -10.22 -14.01
CA PHE A 95 -1.60 -11.38 -13.40
C PHE A 95 -2.85 -11.83 -14.16
N GLY A 96 -3.14 -13.13 -14.14
CA GLY A 96 -4.35 -13.72 -14.70
C GLY A 96 -4.12 -14.61 -15.94
N HIS A 97 -2.88 -14.79 -16.38
CA HIS A 97 -2.53 -15.76 -17.41
C HIS A 97 -1.07 -16.20 -17.28
N THR A 98 -0.75 -17.36 -17.84
CA THR A 98 0.62 -17.89 -17.96
C THR A 98 1.32 -17.34 -19.20
N THR A 99 2.65 -17.40 -19.23
CA THR A 99 3.48 -17.00 -20.37
C THR A 99 3.06 -17.64 -21.70
N ALA A 100 2.57 -18.88 -21.66
CA ALA A 100 2.09 -19.60 -22.86
C ALA A 100 0.79 -19.02 -23.44
N SER A 101 -0.05 -18.39 -22.63
CA SER A 101 -1.32 -17.77 -23.03
C SER A 101 -1.18 -16.25 -23.25
N CYS A 102 0.05 -15.74 -23.28
CA CYS A 102 0.31 -14.32 -23.46
C CYS A 102 0.14 -13.92 -24.93
N THR A 103 -0.82 -13.05 -25.20
CA THR A 103 -1.03 -12.42 -26.53
C THR A 103 -0.28 -11.10 -26.69
N ALA A 104 0.37 -10.61 -25.64
CA ALA A 104 1.12 -9.36 -25.69
C ALA A 104 2.44 -9.54 -26.44
N LYS A 105 2.84 -8.51 -27.20
CA LYS A 105 4.20 -8.45 -27.75
C LYS A 105 5.20 -8.55 -26.60
N CYS A 106 6.16 -9.44 -26.77
CA CYS A 106 7.33 -9.58 -25.92
C CYS A 106 7.93 -8.19 -25.65
N ARG A 107 8.35 -7.92 -24.42
CA ARG A 107 9.09 -6.67 -24.11
C ARG A 107 10.60 -6.84 -24.28
N ARG A 108 11.06 -8.08 -24.44
CA ARG A 108 12.48 -8.47 -24.55
C ARG A 108 12.92 -8.65 -26.00
N CYS A 109 11.95 -8.67 -26.90
CA CYS A 109 12.02 -8.90 -28.33
C CYS A 109 10.85 -8.12 -28.95
#